data_AF-A0A1H1P944-F1
#
_entry.id   AF-A0A1H1P944-F1
#
_cell.length_a   1.000
_cell.length_b   1.000
_cell.length_c   1.000
_cell.angle_alpha   90.00
_cell.angle_beta   90.00
_cell.angle_gamma   90.00
#
_symmetry.space_group_name_H-M   'P 1'
#
loop_
_entity.id
_entity.type
_entity.pdbx_description
1 polymer ?
#
loop_
_entity_poly.entity_id
_entity_poly.type
_entity_poly.pdbx_seq_one_letter_code
_entity_poly.pdbx_strand_id
1 'polypeptide(L)'
;MRKPPLLLLTGLALLLLAIAPCRAETPAKTGALPAPDPDNGGITLPPGFRAVVFADNLVVGKDVGALRFLAVAPNGDVYAKTKQGPILALRDTNGDGRADVVKEFGGGGGSGIMFHDGWLYHSTDKDVYRYKYTPGELVPSAAPEHLIVDLPNQRQHESKAFFFDDAGALFVETGSPSNSYGGANDRRFGAKGSDATDFLKIHGGFWRFDPAKPGQHQSDGYHYSTGHRHVVAVAWNPVAHSAFFAMNGRDNLHDVDPEHYSIADGAELPAEEFHQLKEGLNIGWPYTYYDGLQKARMVSPEFGGDGRKRAEAGRYPDPLIAFPAHWAPLQMAYYDGAQFPAKYRGGIFLAFHGSWNRAPLPQRGYNVCFIPFDAAGRPTGDYEIFADGFAGSTNFTSTRDARFRPCGVAVGPDGSLYVGDTEKGRIWRIFYTGDTAPVAAVAAAQPAAATPATPAVAVNTKGRDTYLMLCASCHMPDGSGVPNLQPSLRDSAVVRGGAATLIRSILLGPAAVLPADRPKYSNVMPGFDAALNDAQAADLATYLRQAFGGGAPAVTREQVKAGRSPR
;
A
#
# COMPACT_ATOMS: atom_id res chain seq x y z
N MET A 1 81.24 -10.01 39.20
CA MET A 1 80.04 -9.20 38.95
C MET A 1 79.53 -9.51 37.56
N ARG A 2 78.24 -9.88 37.45
CA ARG A 2 77.60 -10.54 36.30
C ARG A 2 77.30 -9.57 35.16
N LYS A 3 77.58 -9.99 33.92
CA LYS A 3 76.67 -9.84 32.76
C LYS A 3 76.93 -11.00 31.77
N PRO A 4 75.91 -11.79 31.39
CA PRO A 4 76.01 -12.76 30.29
C PRO A 4 75.59 -12.12 28.95
N PRO A 5 75.83 -12.80 27.80
CA PRO A 5 75.61 -12.22 26.48
C PRO A 5 74.14 -12.32 26.03
N LEU A 6 73.79 -11.41 25.12
CA LEU A 6 72.49 -11.25 24.49
C LEU A 6 72.23 -12.39 23.49
N LEU A 7 71.27 -13.27 23.77
CA LEU A 7 70.73 -14.22 22.79
C LEU A 7 69.62 -13.53 21.99
N LEU A 8 69.79 -13.45 20.66
CA LEU A 8 68.72 -13.14 19.72
C LEU A 8 67.79 -14.36 19.63
N LEU A 9 66.55 -14.22 20.08
CA LEU A 9 65.46 -15.16 19.81
C LEU A 9 64.52 -14.50 18.79
N THR A 10 64.67 -14.88 17.53
CA THR A 10 63.67 -14.61 16.48
C THR A 10 62.47 -15.50 16.74
N GLY A 11 61.42 -14.94 17.34
CA GLY A 11 60.12 -15.60 17.47
C GLY A 11 59.38 -15.55 16.13
N LEU A 12 59.31 -16.68 15.44
CA LEU A 12 58.43 -16.89 14.30
C LEU A 12 57.00 -17.10 14.82
N ALA A 13 56.17 -16.06 14.79
CA ALA A 13 54.74 -16.18 15.08
C ALA A 13 54.05 -16.88 13.90
N LEU A 14 53.70 -18.16 14.07
CA LEU A 14 52.81 -18.88 13.16
C LEU A 14 51.40 -18.27 13.28
N LEU A 15 51.00 -17.47 12.29
CA LEU A 15 49.63 -17.04 12.11
C LEU A 15 48.82 -18.25 11.58
N LEU A 16 48.13 -18.95 12.47
CA LEU A 16 47.12 -19.94 12.10
C LEU A 16 45.90 -19.19 11.55
N LEU A 17 45.82 -19.03 10.22
CA LEU A 17 44.56 -18.70 9.56
C LEU A 17 43.59 -19.86 9.79
N ALA A 18 42.59 -19.65 10.65
CA ALA A 18 41.42 -20.50 10.70
C ALA A 18 40.64 -20.31 9.40
N ILE A 19 40.85 -21.23 8.45
CA ILE A 19 40.03 -21.32 7.24
C ILE A 19 38.67 -21.85 7.69
N ALA A 20 37.70 -20.94 7.84
CA ALA A 20 36.31 -21.33 8.03
C ALA A 20 35.88 -22.16 6.80
N PRO A 21 35.36 -23.38 6.97
CA PRO A 21 34.86 -24.15 5.84
C PRO A 21 33.70 -23.39 5.20
N CYS A 22 33.90 -23.00 3.94
CA CYS A 22 32.85 -22.52 3.07
C CYS A 22 31.73 -23.57 3.10
N ARG A 23 30.58 -23.24 3.71
CA ARG A 23 29.37 -24.05 3.61
C ARG A 23 29.01 -24.06 2.13
N ALA A 24 29.31 -25.15 1.44
CA ALA A 24 28.75 -25.41 0.13
C ALA A 24 27.22 -25.45 0.30
N GLU A 25 26.54 -24.42 -0.20
CA GLU A 25 25.09 -24.45 -0.35
C GLU A 25 24.73 -25.64 -1.22
N THR A 26 23.98 -26.59 -0.65
CA THR A 26 23.39 -27.68 -1.42
C THR A 26 22.50 -27.03 -2.48
N PRO A 27 22.66 -27.35 -3.79
CA PRO A 27 21.79 -26.78 -4.82
C PRO A 27 20.35 -27.10 -4.44
N ALA A 28 19.49 -26.08 -4.37
CA ALA A 28 18.06 -26.28 -4.21
C ALA A 28 17.61 -27.29 -5.27
N LYS A 29 16.95 -28.38 -4.85
CA LYS A 29 16.32 -29.32 -5.79
C LYS A 29 15.30 -28.50 -6.60
N THR A 30 15.64 -28.15 -7.83
CA THR A 30 14.68 -27.62 -8.79
C THR A 30 13.71 -28.74 -9.11
N GLY A 31 12.60 -28.81 -8.36
CA GLY A 31 11.46 -29.64 -8.73
C GLY A 31 10.99 -29.28 -10.13
N ALA A 32 10.28 -30.20 -10.79
CA ALA A 32 9.63 -29.88 -12.06
C ALA A 32 8.70 -28.67 -11.86
N LEU A 33 8.74 -27.71 -12.79
CA LEU A 33 7.82 -26.57 -12.77
C LEU A 33 6.38 -27.08 -12.92
N PRO A 34 5.40 -26.46 -12.23
CA PRO A 34 4.00 -26.85 -12.36
C PRO A 34 3.47 -26.55 -13.77
N ALA A 35 2.38 -27.23 -14.14
CA ALA A 35 1.68 -26.89 -15.37
C ALA A 35 1.02 -25.50 -15.22
N PRO A 36 1.25 -24.57 -16.16
CA PRO A 36 0.69 -23.23 -16.06
C PRO A 36 -0.81 -23.20 -16.38
N ASP A 37 -1.50 -22.20 -15.86
CA ASP A 37 -2.86 -21.90 -16.28
C ASP A 37 -2.87 -21.39 -17.74
N PRO A 38 -3.86 -21.79 -18.58
CA PRO A 38 -3.88 -21.41 -20.00
C PRO A 38 -3.87 -19.91 -20.28
N ASP A 39 -4.36 -19.10 -19.34
CA ASP A 39 -4.45 -17.63 -19.40
C ASP A 39 -3.59 -16.95 -18.31
N ASN A 40 -2.62 -17.66 -17.74
CA ASN A 40 -1.82 -17.24 -16.57
C ASN A 40 -2.69 -16.83 -15.35
N GLY A 41 -3.91 -17.34 -15.22
CA GLY A 41 -4.81 -16.93 -14.15
C GLY A 41 -5.35 -15.51 -14.34
N GLY A 42 -5.40 -15.03 -15.59
CA GLY A 42 -6.00 -13.76 -15.98
C GLY A 42 -5.06 -12.54 -15.86
N ILE A 43 -3.75 -12.75 -15.86
CA ILE A 43 -2.74 -11.68 -15.84
C ILE A 43 -1.82 -11.75 -17.07
N THR A 44 -1.24 -10.61 -17.43
CA THR A 44 -0.25 -10.51 -18.51
C THR A 44 1.15 -10.54 -17.91
N LEU A 45 2.03 -11.35 -18.51
CA LEU A 45 3.41 -11.56 -18.07
C LEU A 45 4.37 -11.39 -19.26
N PRO A 46 5.67 -11.15 -19.01
CA PRO A 46 6.66 -11.01 -20.09
C PRO A 46 6.87 -12.38 -20.78
N PRO A 47 7.37 -12.39 -22.02
CA PRO A 47 7.66 -13.65 -22.72
C PRO A 47 8.56 -14.59 -21.89
N GLY A 48 8.25 -15.89 -21.92
CA GLY A 48 8.95 -16.91 -21.14
C GLY A 48 8.43 -17.10 -19.70
N PHE A 49 7.59 -16.19 -19.20
CA PHE A 49 6.93 -16.37 -17.91
C PHE A 49 5.56 -17.01 -18.05
N ARG A 50 5.18 -17.76 -17.02
CA ARG A 50 3.86 -18.36 -16.85
C ARG A 50 3.40 -18.22 -15.41
N ALA A 51 2.12 -18.41 -15.18
CA ALA A 51 1.57 -18.47 -13.83
C ALA A 51 0.56 -19.61 -13.66
N VAL A 52 0.40 -20.00 -12.42
CA VAL A 52 -0.70 -20.83 -11.94
C VAL A 52 -1.40 -20.09 -10.79
N VAL A 53 -2.72 -20.19 -10.72
CA VAL A 53 -3.49 -19.77 -9.54
C VAL A 53 -3.21 -20.77 -8.43
N PHE A 54 -2.36 -20.35 -7.49
CA PHE A 54 -1.95 -21.14 -6.32
C PHE A 54 -3.11 -21.30 -5.35
N ALA A 55 -3.88 -20.24 -5.11
CA ALA A 55 -5.10 -20.26 -4.30
C ALA A 55 -6.06 -19.16 -4.76
N ASP A 56 -7.35 -19.30 -4.47
CA ASP A 56 -8.38 -18.33 -4.88
C ASP A 56 -9.52 -18.21 -3.87
N ASN A 57 -10.28 -17.11 -3.96
CA ASN A 57 -11.45 -16.83 -3.12
C ASN A 57 -11.19 -16.91 -1.60
N LEU A 58 -9.96 -16.61 -1.16
CA LEU A 58 -9.54 -16.78 0.24
C LEU A 58 -10.30 -15.88 1.22
N VAL A 59 -10.83 -14.74 0.75
CA VAL A 59 -11.54 -13.75 1.58
C VAL A 59 -12.98 -13.47 1.14
N VAL A 60 -13.44 -14.06 0.03
CA VAL A 60 -14.79 -13.84 -0.49
C VAL A 60 -15.83 -14.42 0.48
N GLY A 61 -16.79 -13.59 0.88
CA GLY A 61 -17.86 -13.99 1.80
C GLY A 61 -17.40 -14.20 3.25
N LYS A 62 -16.17 -13.81 3.59
CA LYS A 62 -15.62 -13.91 4.95
C LYS A 62 -15.50 -12.53 5.60
N ASP A 63 -15.70 -12.47 6.91
CA ASP A 63 -15.50 -11.26 7.73
C ASP A 63 -14.04 -11.15 8.22
N VAL A 64 -13.10 -11.22 7.28
CA VAL A 64 -11.64 -11.08 7.54
C VAL A 64 -11.04 -9.89 6.79
N GLY A 65 -11.89 -9.20 6.03
CA GLY A 65 -11.58 -8.18 5.03
C GLY A 65 -10.49 -8.56 4.05
N ALA A 66 -9.69 -7.57 3.63
CA ALA A 66 -8.77 -7.74 2.50
C ALA A 66 -7.63 -8.73 2.80
N LEU A 67 -7.23 -9.52 1.80
CA LEU A 67 -5.92 -10.18 1.84
C LEU A 67 -4.82 -9.11 1.81
N ARG A 68 -3.70 -9.35 2.49
CA ARG A 68 -2.60 -8.40 2.65
C ARG A 68 -1.28 -9.03 2.20
N PHE A 69 -0.22 -8.93 3.00
CA PHE A 69 1.11 -9.35 2.58
C PHE A 69 1.28 -10.86 2.63
N LEU A 70 2.24 -11.33 1.84
CA LEU A 70 2.62 -12.72 1.73
C LEU A 70 4.02 -12.93 2.31
N ALA A 71 4.24 -14.12 2.88
CA ALA A 71 5.56 -14.66 3.16
C ALA A 71 5.60 -16.12 2.71
N VAL A 72 6.73 -16.56 2.17
CA VAL A 72 6.92 -17.98 1.77
C VAL A 72 7.99 -18.58 2.66
N ALA A 73 7.70 -19.74 3.24
CA ALA A 73 8.62 -20.46 4.09
C ALA A 73 9.68 -21.22 3.27
N PRO A 74 10.82 -21.61 3.88
CA PRO A 74 11.86 -22.39 3.21
C PRO A 74 11.38 -23.72 2.62
N ASN A 75 10.29 -24.30 3.13
CA ASN A 75 9.68 -25.52 2.60
C ASN A 75 8.61 -25.28 1.51
N GLY A 76 8.35 -24.02 1.14
CA GLY A 76 7.39 -23.64 0.11
C GLY A 76 5.97 -23.34 0.60
N ASP A 77 5.69 -23.48 1.91
CA ASP A 77 4.40 -23.06 2.47
C ASP A 77 4.22 -21.55 2.32
N VAL A 78 3.01 -21.11 1.97
CA VAL A 78 2.67 -19.69 1.79
C VAL A 78 1.82 -19.22 2.95
N TYR A 79 2.18 -18.09 3.52
CA TYR A 79 1.47 -17.45 4.63
C TYR A 79 0.94 -16.10 4.16
N ALA A 80 -0.35 -15.86 4.35
CA ALA A 80 -1.01 -14.64 3.90
C ALA A 80 -1.71 -13.94 5.05
N LYS A 81 -1.48 -12.63 5.18
CA LYS A 81 -2.21 -11.79 6.14
C LYS A 81 -3.60 -11.48 5.63
N THR A 82 -4.55 -11.36 6.56
CA THR A 82 -5.85 -10.72 6.31
C THR A 82 -5.94 -9.45 7.17
N LYS A 83 -6.62 -8.42 6.67
CA LYS A 83 -6.62 -7.10 7.32
C LYS A 83 -7.36 -7.10 8.66
N GLN A 84 -8.40 -7.92 8.84
CA GLN A 84 -9.20 -7.98 10.07
C GLN A 84 -9.25 -9.38 10.71
N GLY A 85 -8.62 -10.39 10.12
CA GLY A 85 -8.78 -11.79 10.52
C GLY A 85 -7.47 -12.51 10.89
N PRO A 86 -7.48 -13.85 10.76
CA PRO A 86 -6.31 -14.69 11.02
C PRO A 86 -5.27 -14.60 9.91
N ILE A 87 -4.11 -15.21 10.16
CA ILE A 87 -3.14 -15.57 9.12
C ILE A 87 -3.66 -16.82 8.42
N LEU A 88 -3.61 -16.85 7.09
CA LEU A 88 -3.88 -18.03 6.28
C LEU A 88 -2.55 -18.75 6.01
N ALA A 89 -2.45 -20.02 6.38
CA ALA A 89 -1.33 -20.91 6.05
C ALA A 89 -1.77 -21.86 4.93
N LEU A 90 -1.05 -21.85 3.81
CA LEU A 90 -1.37 -22.57 2.60
C LEU A 90 -0.25 -23.55 2.24
N ARG A 91 -0.62 -24.78 1.87
CA ARG A 91 0.32 -25.82 1.44
C ARG A 91 -0.18 -26.53 0.20
N ASP A 92 0.75 -26.78 -0.70
CA ASP A 92 0.64 -27.68 -1.85
C ASP A 92 1.29 -29.02 -1.45
N THR A 93 0.49 -30.07 -1.28
CA THR A 93 0.94 -31.39 -0.83
C THR A 93 1.30 -32.34 -1.98
N ASN A 94 0.87 -32.03 -3.20
CA ASN A 94 1.04 -32.89 -4.38
C ASN A 94 2.07 -32.34 -5.39
N GLY A 95 2.53 -31.09 -5.20
CA GLY A 95 3.52 -30.42 -6.02
C GLY A 95 2.98 -29.90 -7.35
N ASP A 96 1.66 -29.81 -7.54
CA ASP A 96 1.05 -29.36 -8.81
C ASP A 96 1.04 -27.83 -8.96
N GLY A 97 1.53 -27.10 -7.95
CA GLY A 97 1.58 -25.65 -7.92
C GLY A 97 0.33 -24.99 -7.36
N ARG A 98 -0.58 -25.76 -6.75
CA ARG A 98 -1.81 -25.25 -6.12
C ARG A 98 -1.92 -25.72 -4.67
N ALA A 99 -2.35 -24.82 -3.80
CA ALA A 99 -2.62 -25.17 -2.42
C ALA A 99 -3.89 -26.02 -2.33
N ASP A 100 -3.75 -27.24 -1.82
CA ASP A 100 -4.85 -28.13 -1.46
C ASP A 100 -5.16 -28.10 0.06
N VAL A 101 -4.27 -27.50 0.86
CA VAL A 101 -4.49 -27.27 2.29
C VAL A 101 -4.47 -25.78 2.59
N VAL A 102 -5.53 -25.30 3.26
CA VAL A 102 -5.61 -23.95 3.84
C VAL A 102 -6.02 -24.05 5.30
N LYS A 103 -5.22 -23.46 6.20
CA LYS A 103 -5.50 -23.38 7.63
C LYS A 103 -5.46 -21.94 8.10
N GLU A 104 -6.20 -21.64 9.16
CA GLU A 104 -6.26 -20.32 9.78
C GLU A 104 -5.59 -20.38 11.15
N PHE A 105 -4.76 -19.40 11.49
CA PHE A 105 -4.14 -19.29 12.82
C PHE A 105 -3.76 -17.84 13.16
N GLY A 106 -3.49 -17.60 14.45
CA GLY A 106 -3.21 -16.27 14.95
C GLY A 106 -4.42 -15.32 14.89
N GLY A 107 -4.20 -14.05 15.18
CA GLY A 107 -5.26 -13.04 15.20
C GLY A 107 -4.73 -11.62 15.12
N GLY A 108 -5.64 -10.65 15.24
CA GLY A 108 -5.32 -9.21 15.31
C GLY A 108 -5.19 -8.49 13.96
N GLY A 109 -5.41 -9.17 12.82
CA GLY A 109 -5.38 -8.54 11.51
C GLY A 109 -4.04 -7.90 11.17
N GLY A 110 -4.04 -6.79 10.42
CA GLY A 110 -2.83 -6.05 10.03
C GLY A 110 -2.29 -6.44 8.65
N SER A 111 -1.03 -6.08 8.38
CA SER A 111 -0.45 -6.25 7.03
C SER A 111 0.89 -6.96 7.01
N GLY A 112 1.84 -6.64 7.88
CA GLY A 112 3.20 -7.15 7.79
C GLY A 112 3.29 -8.65 8.12
N ILE A 113 4.09 -9.38 7.33
CA ILE A 113 4.48 -10.77 7.58
C ILE A 113 5.81 -11.07 6.87
N MET A 114 6.75 -11.74 7.55
CA MET A 114 8.07 -12.06 6.99
C MET A 114 8.72 -13.20 7.77
N PHE A 115 9.49 -14.04 7.07
CA PHE A 115 10.39 -15.01 7.72
C PHE A 115 11.75 -14.39 7.98
N HIS A 116 12.29 -14.61 9.18
CA HIS A 116 13.66 -14.23 9.53
C HIS A 116 14.17 -15.15 10.64
N ASP A 117 15.40 -15.67 10.51
CA ASP A 117 16.10 -16.46 11.53
C ASP A 117 15.29 -17.59 12.20
N GLY A 118 14.50 -18.33 11.42
CA GLY A 118 13.70 -19.45 11.91
C GLY A 118 12.45 -19.04 12.69
N TRP A 119 11.95 -17.82 12.43
CA TRP A 119 10.70 -17.31 12.96
C TRP A 119 9.83 -16.73 11.85
N LEU A 120 8.51 -16.85 12.03
CA LEU A 120 7.52 -16.12 11.24
C LEU A 120 7.08 -14.89 12.04
N TYR A 121 7.53 -13.72 11.62
CA TYR A 121 7.12 -12.45 12.20
C TYR A 121 5.85 -11.96 11.52
N HIS A 122 4.96 -11.32 12.26
CA HIS A 122 3.84 -10.59 11.69
C HIS A 122 3.46 -9.39 12.54
N SER A 123 2.79 -8.42 11.93
CA SER A 123 2.24 -7.26 12.63
C SER A 123 0.71 -7.27 12.65
N THR A 124 0.15 -6.64 13.68
CA THR A 124 -1.19 -6.06 13.66
C THR A 124 -1.06 -4.58 13.28
N ASP A 125 -2.13 -3.79 13.41
CA ASP A 125 -2.03 -2.34 13.24
C ASP A 125 -1.39 -1.62 14.46
N LYS A 126 -1.05 -2.35 15.54
CA LYS A 126 -0.45 -1.77 16.75
C LYS A 126 0.63 -2.61 17.43
N ASP A 127 0.85 -3.84 16.97
CA ASP A 127 1.75 -4.80 17.62
C ASP A 127 2.60 -5.56 16.61
N VAL A 128 3.73 -6.10 17.05
CA VAL A 128 4.53 -7.08 16.30
C VAL A 128 4.67 -8.35 17.12
N TYR A 129 4.42 -9.48 16.48
CA TYR A 129 4.53 -10.82 17.05
C TYR A 129 5.49 -11.69 16.24
N ARG A 130 5.96 -12.78 16.83
CA ARG A 130 6.61 -13.87 16.09
C ARG A 130 6.17 -15.24 16.55
N TYR A 131 6.12 -16.18 15.62
CA TYR A 131 5.95 -17.60 15.87
C TYR A 131 7.24 -18.35 15.58
N LYS A 132 7.59 -19.32 16.43
CA LYS A 132 8.72 -20.22 16.13
C LYS A 132 8.36 -21.02 14.90
N TYR A 133 9.21 -20.98 13.88
CA TYR A 133 9.03 -21.82 12.70
C TYR A 133 9.70 -23.17 12.92
N THR A 134 8.89 -24.23 12.87
CA THR A 134 9.34 -25.62 12.94
C THR A 134 9.14 -26.27 11.58
N PRO A 135 10.19 -26.68 10.85
CA PRO A 135 10.04 -27.32 9.55
C PRO A 135 9.05 -28.49 9.57
N GLY A 136 8.11 -28.48 8.62
CA GLY A 136 7.04 -29.48 8.51
C GLY A 136 5.72 -29.08 9.18
N GLU A 137 5.76 -28.22 10.21
CA GLU A 137 4.55 -27.65 10.81
C GLU A 137 3.99 -26.53 9.91
N LEU A 138 2.76 -26.72 9.40
CA LEU A 138 2.08 -25.68 8.61
C LEU A 138 1.52 -24.56 9.49
N VAL A 139 1.06 -24.91 10.69
CA VAL A 139 0.58 -23.97 11.69
C VAL A 139 1.52 -24.12 12.88
N PRO A 140 2.20 -23.05 13.32
CA PRO A 140 3.05 -23.10 14.50
C PRO A 140 2.29 -23.62 15.72
N SER A 141 2.84 -24.64 16.38
CA SER A 141 2.23 -25.25 17.58
C SER A 141 2.42 -24.41 18.85
N ALA A 142 3.51 -23.65 18.92
CA ALA A 142 3.81 -22.76 20.03
C ALA A 142 3.00 -21.44 19.97
N ALA A 143 2.67 -20.89 21.13
CA ALA A 143 2.08 -19.55 21.24
C ALA A 143 3.03 -18.48 20.66
N PRO A 144 2.51 -17.37 20.10
CA PRO A 144 3.35 -16.30 19.60
C PRO A 144 4.05 -15.56 20.75
N GLU A 145 5.26 -15.06 20.47
CA GLU A 145 5.91 -14.06 21.30
C GLU A 145 5.46 -12.66 20.87
N HIS A 146 5.05 -11.82 21.83
CA HIS A 146 4.67 -10.42 21.59
C HIS A 146 5.90 -9.54 21.74
N LEU A 147 6.41 -9.04 20.62
CA LEU A 147 7.71 -8.37 20.56
C LEU A 147 7.63 -6.87 20.79
N ILE A 148 6.70 -6.23 20.09
CA ILE A 148 6.49 -4.79 20.17
C ILE A 148 5.01 -4.56 20.42
N VAL A 149 4.71 -3.71 21.40
CA VAL A 149 3.37 -3.53 21.94
C VAL A 149 2.96 -2.06 21.88
N ASP A 150 1.67 -1.83 21.67
CA ASP A 150 1.05 -0.50 21.74
C ASP A 150 1.73 0.57 20.86
N LEU A 151 2.15 0.19 19.65
CA LEU A 151 2.54 1.15 18.63
C LEU A 151 1.35 2.07 18.32
N PRO A 152 1.61 3.33 17.91
CA PRO A 152 0.55 4.25 17.54
C PRO A 152 -0.40 3.65 16.50
N ASN A 153 -1.67 3.54 16.88
CA ASN A 153 -2.74 3.01 16.05
C ASN A 153 -3.87 4.03 15.97
N GLN A 154 -4.07 4.53 14.76
CA GLN A 154 -5.03 5.57 14.46
C GLN A 154 -5.89 5.08 13.30
N ARG A 155 -6.88 5.86 12.90
CA ARG A 155 -7.82 5.43 11.84
C ARG A 155 -7.24 5.41 10.43
N GLN A 156 -6.11 6.08 10.22
CA GLN A 156 -5.44 6.20 8.91
C GLN A 156 -4.00 5.74 9.03
N HIS A 157 -3.52 5.06 7.99
CA HIS A 157 -2.12 4.61 7.86
C HIS A 157 -1.63 3.82 9.07
N GLU A 158 -2.51 2.96 9.60
CA GLU A 158 -2.26 2.18 10.81
C GLU A 158 -1.49 0.88 10.58
N SER A 159 -1.37 0.44 9.32
CA SER A 159 -0.61 -0.76 8.98
C SER A 159 0.86 -0.61 9.32
N LYS A 160 1.43 -1.67 9.91
CA LYS A 160 2.84 -1.72 10.30
C LYS A 160 3.62 -2.62 9.35
N ALA A 161 4.41 -2.03 8.47
CA ALA A 161 5.41 -2.78 7.71
C ALA A 161 6.73 -2.85 8.50
N PHE A 162 7.51 -3.89 8.25
CA PHE A 162 8.78 -4.07 8.92
C PHE A 162 9.76 -4.87 8.05
N PHE A 163 11.05 -4.74 8.37
CA PHE A 163 12.14 -5.48 7.76
C PHE A 163 13.27 -5.72 8.78
N PHE A 164 14.26 -6.53 8.39
CA PHE A 164 15.47 -6.77 9.17
C PHE A 164 16.71 -6.34 8.38
N ASP A 165 17.71 -5.82 9.06
CA ASP A 165 19.05 -5.60 8.49
C ASP A 165 19.95 -6.85 8.63
N ASP A 166 21.18 -6.77 8.11
CA ASP A 166 22.15 -7.88 8.19
C ASP A 166 22.60 -8.19 9.62
N ALA A 167 22.44 -7.25 10.56
CA ALA A 167 22.73 -7.47 11.97
C ALA A 167 21.55 -8.12 12.72
N GLY A 168 20.43 -8.35 12.03
CA GLY A 168 19.20 -8.89 12.60
C GLY A 168 18.41 -7.86 13.41
N ALA A 169 18.66 -6.56 13.27
CA ALA A 169 17.86 -5.54 13.93
C ALA A 169 16.50 -5.40 13.21
N LEU A 170 15.41 -5.26 13.99
CA LEU A 170 14.05 -5.14 13.46
C LEU A 170 13.69 -3.67 13.28
N PHE A 171 13.26 -3.28 12.08
CA PHE A 171 12.78 -1.93 11.80
C PHE A 171 11.28 -1.96 11.52
N VAL A 172 10.51 -1.13 12.22
CA VAL A 172 9.06 -1.06 12.06
C VAL A 172 8.64 0.36 11.67
N GLU A 173 7.81 0.46 10.64
CA GLU A 173 7.24 1.74 10.23
C GLU A 173 6.10 2.15 11.16
N THR A 174 6.01 3.46 11.45
CA THR A 174 4.78 4.04 12.03
C THR A 174 4.31 5.19 11.14
N GLY A 175 3.24 4.95 10.40
CA GLY A 175 2.67 5.90 9.44
C GLY A 175 2.10 7.18 10.05
N SER A 176 1.91 8.18 9.18
CA SER A 176 1.26 9.46 9.48
C SER A 176 -0.26 9.28 9.49
N PRO A 177 -0.98 9.43 10.61
CA PRO A 177 -2.44 9.28 10.69
C PRO A 177 -3.25 10.44 10.09
N SER A 178 -2.72 11.06 9.04
CA SER A 178 -3.33 12.15 8.29
C SER A 178 -3.01 12.03 6.82
N ASN A 179 -3.91 12.54 5.97
CA ASN A 179 -3.66 12.63 4.54
C ASN A 179 -2.57 13.63 4.19
N SER A 180 -2.72 14.87 4.67
CA SER A 180 -1.97 16.06 4.25
C SER A 180 -1.60 16.98 5.41
N TYR A 181 -1.81 16.52 6.65
CA TYR A 181 -1.58 17.27 7.87
C TYR A 181 -2.35 18.59 7.94
N GLY A 182 -3.53 18.66 7.31
CA GLY A 182 -4.38 19.86 7.23
C GLY A 182 -5.25 20.13 8.47
N GLY A 183 -4.92 19.53 9.62
CA GLY A 183 -5.68 19.64 10.86
C GLY A 183 -7.15 19.20 10.74
N ALA A 184 -8.07 19.93 11.37
CA ALA A 184 -9.50 19.64 11.30
C ALA A 184 -10.11 19.76 9.88
N ASN A 185 -9.38 20.40 8.97
CA ASN A 185 -9.76 20.61 7.58
C ASN A 185 -8.94 19.74 6.60
N ASP A 186 -8.34 18.65 7.05
CA ASP A 186 -7.62 17.72 6.17
C ASP A 186 -8.51 17.27 5.00
N ARG A 187 -7.96 17.25 3.77
CA ARG A 187 -8.67 17.01 2.49
C ARG A 187 -9.74 18.06 2.11
N ARG A 188 -9.66 19.29 2.64
CA ARG A 188 -10.63 20.36 2.34
C ARG A 188 -9.99 21.54 1.64
N PHE A 189 -10.82 22.27 0.89
CA PHE A 189 -10.47 23.57 0.35
C PHE A 189 -9.86 24.47 1.42
N GLY A 190 -8.65 24.97 1.15
CA GLY A 190 -7.94 25.88 2.04
C GLY A 190 -7.43 25.25 3.34
N ALA A 191 -7.29 23.92 3.40
CA ALA A 191 -6.64 23.24 4.52
C ALA A 191 -5.30 23.90 4.88
N LYS A 192 -5.01 24.02 6.18
CA LYS A 192 -3.78 24.61 6.70
C LYS A 192 -3.08 23.64 7.62
N GLY A 193 -1.78 23.49 7.42
CA GLY A 193 -0.90 22.71 8.27
C GLY A 193 -0.52 23.48 9.52
N SER A 194 -0.07 22.74 10.53
CA SER A 194 0.56 23.27 11.74
C SER A 194 2.00 22.79 11.84
N ASP A 195 2.73 23.22 12.87
CA ASP A 195 4.04 22.64 13.15
C ASP A 195 3.91 21.12 13.37
N ALA A 196 4.70 20.34 12.64
CA ALA A 196 4.74 18.88 12.69
C ALA A 196 5.88 18.36 13.58
N THR A 197 6.63 19.24 14.25
CA THR A 197 7.80 18.86 15.06
C THR A 197 7.46 17.81 16.12
N ASP A 198 6.39 17.98 16.90
CA ASP A 198 6.00 17.01 17.92
C ASP A 198 5.37 15.75 17.31
N PHE A 199 4.63 15.92 16.22
CA PHE A 199 4.03 14.81 15.48
C PHE A 199 5.09 13.84 14.95
N LEU A 200 6.16 14.37 14.34
CA LEU A 200 7.24 13.60 13.74
C LEU A 200 8.11 12.86 14.77
N LYS A 201 7.94 13.09 16.08
CA LYS A 201 8.60 12.29 17.14
C LYS A 201 7.98 10.89 17.29
N ILE A 202 6.74 10.70 16.84
CA ILE A 202 5.91 9.51 17.07
C ILE A 202 5.42 8.90 15.75
N HIS A 203 5.30 9.71 14.69
CA HIS A 203 4.74 9.31 13.41
C HIS A 203 5.63 9.67 12.22
N GLY A 204 5.40 8.98 11.11
CA GLY A 204 6.02 9.28 9.82
C GLY A 204 7.47 8.87 9.74
N GLY A 205 7.81 7.65 10.19
CA GLY A 205 9.19 7.21 10.30
C GLY A 205 9.36 5.70 10.50
N PHE A 206 10.62 5.27 10.60
CA PHE A 206 10.98 3.92 11.05
C PHE A 206 11.60 3.97 12.45
N TRP A 207 11.31 2.95 13.25
CA TRP A 207 11.94 2.70 14.54
C TRP A 207 12.69 1.38 14.51
N ARG A 208 13.94 1.38 15.01
CA ARG A 208 14.78 0.18 15.14
C ARG A 208 14.64 -0.41 16.54
N PHE A 209 14.39 -1.72 16.60
CA PHE A 209 14.18 -2.51 17.81
C PHE A 209 15.13 -3.71 17.86
N ASP A 210 15.32 -4.24 19.06
CA ASP A 210 16.07 -5.47 19.32
C ASP A 210 15.10 -6.67 19.34
N PRO A 211 15.06 -7.54 18.33
CA PRO A 211 14.11 -8.64 18.30
C PRO A 211 14.40 -9.74 19.33
N ALA A 212 15.49 -9.66 20.10
CA ALA A 212 15.72 -10.56 21.24
C ALA A 212 14.91 -10.14 22.49
N LYS A 213 14.35 -8.92 22.52
CA LYS A 213 13.63 -8.37 23.68
C LYS A 213 12.12 -8.32 23.41
N PRO A 214 11.31 -9.23 23.98
CA PRO A 214 9.86 -9.12 23.88
C PRO A 214 9.32 -7.96 24.73
N GLY A 215 8.11 -7.48 24.40
CA GLY A 215 7.41 -6.46 25.17
C GLY A 215 7.93 -5.02 25.01
N GLN A 216 8.64 -4.68 23.93
CA GLN A 216 9.12 -3.32 23.68
C GLN A 216 7.97 -2.37 23.33
N HIS A 217 8.01 -1.14 23.82
CA HIS A 217 7.16 -0.04 23.37
C HIS A 217 7.90 0.81 22.33
N GLN A 218 7.19 1.68 21.60
CA GLN A 218 7.82 2.59 20.64
C GLN A 218 8.95 3.43 21.27
N SER A 219 8.80 3.83 22.54
CA SER A 219 9.80 4.59 23.30
C SER A 219 11.11 3.84 23.55
N ASP A 220 11.10 2.51 23.47
CA ASP A 220 12.30 1.67 23.57
C ASP A 220 13.04 1.57 22.22
N GLY A 221 12.35 1.86 21.13
CA GLY A 221 12.90 1.85 19.78
C GLY A 221 13.72 3.09 19.47
N TYR A 222 14.77 2.92 18.67
CA TYR A 222 15.55 4.03 18.14
C TYR A 222 14.85 4.63 16.92
N HIS A 223 14.42 5.89 17.02
CA HIS A 223 13.78 6.60 15.91
C HIS A 223 14.81 6.86 14.79
N TYR A 224 14.71 6.07 13.72
CA TYR A 224 15.75 5.91 12.71
C TYR A 224 15.61 6.87 11.54
N SER A 225 14.38 7.17 11.12
CA SER A 225 14.09 8.10 10.03
C SER A 225 12.75 8.78 10.26
N THR A 226 12.51 9.92 9.61
CA THR A 226 11.30 10.72 9.74
C THR A 226 10.83 11.28 8.40
N GLY A 227 9.76 12.06 8.40
CA GLY A 227 9.25 12.74 7.22
C GLY A 227 8.66 11.80 6.18
N HIS A 228 8.11 10.67 6.59
CA HIS A 228 7.37 9.73 5.74
C HIS A 228 5.86 9.96 5.90
N ARG A 229 5.08 9.87 4.82
CA ARG A 229 3.61 9.80 4.91
C ARG A 229 3.16 8.42 5.37
N HIS A 230 3.34 7.42 4.52
CA HIS A 230 3.04 6.03 4.86
C HIS A 230 3.86 5.11 3.98
N VAL A 231 4.74 4.35 4.60
CA VAL A 231 5.66 3.44 3.93
C VAL A 231 5.34 2.03 4.37
N VAL A 232 4.61 1.31 3.51
CA VAL A 232 4.34 -0.11 3.71
C VAL A 232 5.15 -1.01 2.76
N ALA A 233 5.64 -0.42 1.66
CA ALA A 233 6.51 -1.06 0.69
C ALA A 233 7.96 -0.83 1.08
N VAL A 234 8.59 -1.84 1.67
CA VAL A 234 9.99 -1.81 2.08
C VAL A 234 10.62 -3.19 1.89
N ALA A 235 11.87 -3.23 1.41
CA ALA A 235 12.66 -4.45 1.34
C ALA A 235 14.14 -4.16 1.61
N TRP A 236 14.79 -5.08 2.31
CA TRP A 236 16.24 -5.08 2.49
C TRP A 236 16.94 -5.55 1.22
N ASN A 237 17.98 -4.83 0.79
CA ASN A 237 18.89 -5.29 -0.25
C ASN A 237 20.24 -5.66 0.40
N PRO A 238 20.61 -6.95 0.43
CA PRO A 238 21.82 -7.41 1.13
C PRO A 238 23.13 -7.07 0.39
N VAL A 239 23.06 -6.68 -0.89
CA VAL A 239 24.25 -6.20 -1.63
C VAL A 239 24.51 -4.73 -1.30
N ALA A 240 23.45 -3.95 -1.15
CA ALA A 240 23.53 -2.53 -0.80
C ALA A 240 23.75 -2.30 0.71
N HIS A 241 23.53 -3.33 1.53
CA HIS A 241 23.45 -3.23 2.99
C HIS A 241 22.48 -2.11 3.43
N SER A 242 21.32 -2.06 2.79
CA SER A 242 20.35 -0.99 2.98
C SER A 242 18.93 -1.44 2.63
N ALA A 243 17.95 -0.92 3.37
CA ALA A 243 16.57 -0.99 2.95
C ALA A 243 16.27 0.05 1.87
N PHE A 244 15.38 -0.31 0.96
CA PHE A 244 14.75 0.58 0.00
C PHE A 244 13.25 0.54 0.21
N PHE A 245 12.58 1.66 -0.05
CA PHE A 245 11.15 1.76 0.18
C PHE A 245 10.46 2.64 -0.86
N ALA A 246 9.16 2.38 -1.06
CA ALA A 246 8.26 3.24 -1.83
C ALA A 246 7.19 3.84 -0.90
N MET A 247 7.07 5.15 -0.89
CA MET A 247 6.10 5.88 -0.06
C MET A 247 4.80 6.12 -0.83
N ASN A 248 3.67 5.93 -0.15
CA ASN A 248 2.36 6.39 -0.61
C ASN A 248 2.25 7.92 -0.43
N GLY A 249 2.17 8.68 -1.52
CA GLY A 249 2.03 10.14 -1.58
C GLY A 249 0.67 10.65 -1.08
N ARG A 250 0.51 11.98 -1.02
CA ARG A 250 -0.73 12.62 -0.54
C ARG A 250 -1.88 12.51 -1.53
N ASP A 251 -3.10 12.49 -1.01
CA ASP A 251 -4.33 12.56 -1.82
C ASP A 251 -4.81 14.00 -1.95
N ASN A 252 -5.71 14.30 -2.89
CA ASN A 252 -6.57 15.50 -2.94
C ASN A 252 -5.91 16.88 -3.18
N LEU A 253 -4.83 16.97 -3.99
CA LEU A 253 -4.18 18.28 -4.27
C LEU A 253 -5.17 19.31 -4.81
N HIS A 254 -5.95 18.93 -5.83
CA HIS A 254 -7.01 19.76 -6.40
C HIS A 254 -8.08 20.14 -5.38
N ASP A 255 -8.57 19.20 -4.57
CA ASP A 255 -9.65 19.49 -3.62
C ASP A 255 -9.19 20.48 -2.52
N VAL A 256 -7.91 20.47 -2.16
CA VAL A 256 -7.34 21.40 -1.19
C VAL A 256 -7.08 22.78 -1.80
N ASP A 257 -6.53 22.84 -3.00
CA ASP A 257 -6.12 24.08 -3.65
C ASP A 257 -6.49 24.09 -5.15
N PRO A 258 -7.78 24.23 -5.48
CA PRO A 258 -8.27 24.20 -6.86
C PRO A 258 -7.89 25.45 -7.65
N GLU A 259 -7.35 26.49 -7.00
CA GLU A 259 -6.82 27.69 -7.67
C GLU A 259 -5.50 27.39 -8.39
N HIS A 260 -4.65 26.56 -7.77
CA HIS A 260 -3.31 26.26 -8.30
C HIS A 260 -3.20 24.87 -8.93
N TYR A 261 -4.05 23.92 -8.55
CA TYR A 261 -4.03 22.55 -9.06
C TYR A 261 -5.31 22.27 -9.83
N SER A 262 -5.16 21.83 -11.07
CA SER A 262 -6.28 21.35 -11.88
C SER A 262 -6.73 19.96 -11.44
N ILE A 263 -7.88 19.51 -11.94
CA ILE A 263 -8.35 18.13 -11.77
C ILE A 263 -7.30 17.12 -12.29
N ALA A 264 -6.62 17.44 -13.39
CA ALA A 264 -5.57 16.58 -13.94
C ALA A 264 -4.37 16.52 -12.99
N ASP A 265 -3.97 17.64 -12.40
CA ASP A 265 -2.90 17.68 -11.39
C ASP A 265 -3.27 16.84 -10.17
N GLY A 266 -4.53 16.91 -9.70
CA GLY A 266 -5.02 16.05 -8.63
C GLY A 266 -4.91 14.55 -8.91
N ALA A 267 -4.98 14.14 -10.18
CA ALA A 267 -4.90 12.74 -10.62
C ALA A 267 -3.50 12.29 -11.03
N GLU A 268 -2.60 13.20 -11.37
CA GLU A 268 -1.24 12.89 -11.88
C GLU A 268 -0.13 13.33 -10.90
N LEU A 269 -0.48 14.02 -9.80
CA LEU A 269 0.42 14.40 -8.71
C LEU A 269 -0.14 13.99 -7.33
N PRO A 270 0.73 13.80 -6.31
CA PRO A 270 2.20 13.76 -6.37
C PRO A 270 2.72 12.39 -6.83
N ALA A 271 4.02 12.28 -7.12
CA ALA A 271 4.62 10.98 -7.39
C ALA A 271 4.59 10.05 -6.16
N GLU A 272 4.53 8.74 -6.38
CA GLU A 272 4.91 7.76 -5.33
C GLU A 272 6.44 7.68 -5.32
N GLU A 273 7.05 7.81 -4.15
CA GLU A 273 8.49 8.10 -4.08
C GLU A 273 9.31 6.88 -3.64
N PHE A 274 10.27 6.45 -4.47
CA PHE A 274 11.23 5.39 -4.13
C PHE A 274 12.52 5.97 -3.55
N HIS A 275 12.92 5.51 -2.36
CA HIS A 275 14.09 6.01 -1.65
C HIS A 275 14.95 4.89 -1.09
N GLN A 276 16.22 5.19 -0.88
CA GLN A 276 17.10 4.40 -0.03
C GLN A 276 16.96 4.88 1.41
N LEU A 277 16.68 3.97 2.35
CA LEU A 277 16.59 4.29 3.76
C LEU A 277 18.00 4.50 4.36
N LYS A 278 18.17 5.57 5.11
CA LYS A 278 19.40 5.88 5.85
C LYS A 278 19.06 6.39 7.24
N GLU A 279 19.98 6.21 8.19
CA GLU A 279 19.83 6.79 9.51
C GLU A 279 19.71 8.32 9.41
N GLY A 280 18.74 8.90 10.12
CA GLY A 280 18.46 10.34 10.11
C GLY A 280 17.77 10.84 8.84
N LEU A 281 17.38 9.96 7.90
CA LEU A 281 16.68 10.36 6.69
C LEU A 281 15.39 11.13 7.03
N ASN A 282 15.21 12.27 6.36
CA ASN A 282 13.97 13.03 6.33
C ASN A 282 13.64 13.35 4.88
N ILE A 283 12.51 12.84 4.36
CA ILE A 283 12.08 13.08 2.96
C ILE A 283 11.03 14.20 2.83
N GLY A 284 10.76 14.91 3.92
CA GLY A 284 10.07 16.20 3.89
C GLY A 284 8.56 16.17 4.06
N TRP A 285 7.93 15.00 4.29
CA TRP A 285 6.55 14.96 4.77
C TRP A 285 6.43 15.65 6.14
N PRO A 286 5.34 16.38 6.45
CA PRO A 286 4.21 16.76 5.59
C PRO A 286 4.41 18.04 4.77
N TYR A 287 5.54 18.72 4.96
CA TYR A 287 5.79 20.05 4.40
C TYR A 287 5.95 20.08 2.87
N THR A 288 6.32 18.95 2.27
CA THR A 288 6.65 18.85 0.85
C THR A 288 6.10 17.60 0.21
N TYR A 289 6.03 17.62 -1.12
CA TYR A 289 5.76 16.46 -1.97
C TYR A 289 6.66 16.51 -3.22
N TYR A 290 6.90 15.38 -3.86
CA TYR A 290 7.63 15.36 -5.13
C TYR A 290 6.68 15.46 -6.33
N ASP A 291 6.90 16.44 -7.19
CA ASP A 291 6.23 16.58 -8.48
C ASP A 291 7.05 15.81 -9.53
N GLY A 292 6.52 14.66 -9.98
CA GLY A 292 7.18 13.81 -10.98
C GLY A 292 7.20 14.41 -12.39
N LEU A 293 6.29 15.34 -12.70
CA LEU A 293 6.23 16.01 -14.00
C LEU A 293 7.28 17.13 -14.08
N GLN A 294 7.40 17.93 -13.01
CA GLN A 294 8.41 18.98 -12.90
C GLN A 294 9.79 18.46 -12.47
N LYS A 295 9.86 17.21 -11.99
CA LYS A 295 11.05 16.61 -11.38
C LYS A 295 11.63 17.50 -10.29
N ALA A 296 10.76 17.90 -9.36
CA ALA A 296 11.12 18.84 -8.31
C ALA A 296 10.33 18.58 -7.03
N ARG A 297 10.98 18.79 -5.88
CA ARG A 297 10.29 18.82 -4.60
C ARG A 297 9.62 20.16 -4.36
N MET A 298 8.31 20.10 -4.13
CA MET A 298 7.42 21.25 -4.00
C MET A 298 6.97 21.41 -2.56
N VAL A 299 6.68 22.64 -2.14
CA VAL A 299 6.03 22.90 -0.85
C VAL A 299 4.57 22.50 -0.96
N SER A 300 4.06 21.78 0.05
CA SER A 300 2.66 21.37 0.11
C SER A 300 1.73 22.59 0.29
N PRO A 301 0.52 22.61 -0.30
CA PRO A 301 -0.41 23.74 -0.20
C PRO A 301 -0.75 24.13 1.24
N GLU A 302 -0.86 23.15 2.12
CA GLU A 302 -1.14 23.31 3.55
C GLU A 302 -0.09 24.19 4.26
N PHE A 303 1.11 24.29 3.69
CA PHE A 303 2.26 25.03 4.22
C PHE A 303 2.65 26.22 3.32
N GLY A 304 1.72 26.69 2.48
CA GLY A 304 1.91 27.87 1.63
C GLY A 304 2.66 27.59 0.34
N GLY A 305 2.57 26.36 -0.18
CA GLY A 305 2.86 26.05 -1.58
C GLY A 305 1.70 26.43 -2.51
N ASP A 306 2.01 26.58 -3.79
CA ASP A 306 1.13 27.10 -4.84
C ASP A 306 1.34 26.35 -6.18
N GLY A 307 1.90 25.14 -6.12
CA GLY A 307 2.29 24.35 -7.30
C GLY A 307 3.56 24.83 -8.01
N ARG A 308 4.17 25.93 -7.56
CA ARG A 308 5.39 26.52 -8.14
C ARG A 308 6.52 26.68 -7.13
N LYS A 309 6.18 26.93 -5.87
CA LYS A 309 7.14 27.10 -4.77
C LYS A 309 7.85 25.78 -4.48
N ARG A 310 9.16 25.77 -4.75
CA ARG A 310 10.04 24.63 -4.46
C ARG A 310 10.45 24.62 -3.00
N ALA A 311 10.70 23.42 -2.49
CA ALA A 311 11.38 23.24 -1.21
C ALA A 311 12.80 23.81 -1.27
N GLU A 312 13.36 24.11 -0.10
CA GLU A 312 14.76 24.52 0.03
C GLU A 312 15.68 23.46 -0.58
N ALA A 313 16.55 23.88 -1.51
CA ALA A 313 17.40 22.97 -2.26
C ALA A 313 18.36 22.22 -1.32
N GLY A 314 18.44 20.90 -1.50
CA GLY A 314 19.32 20.03 -0.70
C GLY A 314 18.82 19.73 0.72
N ARG A 315 17.70 20.31 1.16
CA ARG A 315 17.13 20.04 2.49
C ARG A 315 16.54 18.64 2.62
N TYR A 316 15.90 18.16 1.56
CA TYR A 316 15.31 16.81 1.48
C TYR A 316 15.81 16.15 0.20
N PRO A 317 16.08 14.83 0.21
CA PRO A 317 16.53 14.13 -0.98
C PRO A 317 15.41 14.01 -2.02
N ASP A 318 15.81 14.01 -3.28
CA ASP A 318 14.95 13.61 -4.39
C ASP A 318 14.83 12.07 -4.41
N PRO A 319 13.69 11.52 -4.88
CA PRO A 319 13.52 10.09 -4.99
C PRO A 319 14.48 9.51 -6.05
N LEU A 320 14.93 8.29 -5.80
CA LEU A 320 15.69 7.50 -6.77
C LEU A 320 14.82 7.14 -8.00
N ILE A 321 13.52 6.91 -7.76
CA ILE A 321 12.50 6.68 -8.78
C ILE A 321 11.23 7.40 -8.34
N ALA A 322 10.62 8.18 -9.24
CA ALA A 322 9.32 8.79 -9.04
C ALA A 322 8.28 8.02 -9.87
N PHE A 323 7.47 7.20 -9.20
CA PHE A 323 6.39 6.48 -9.87
C PHE A 323 5.18 7.39 -10.10
N PRO A 324 4.31 7.05 -11.07
CA PRO A 324 3.09 7.81 -11.30
C PRO A 324 2.20 7.88 -10.06
N ALA A 325 1.47 8.99 -9.96
CA ALA A 325 0.66 9.29 -8.79
C ALA A 325 -0.42 8.24 -8.51
N HIS A 326 -0.65 8.02 -7.21
CA HIS A 326 -1.73 7.21 -6.66
C HIS A 326 -1.65 5.73 -7.02
N TRP A 327 -0.53 5.20 -7.52
CA TRP A 327 -0.40 3.77 -7.80
C TRP A 327 -0.41 2.91 -6.52
N ALA A 328 -0.21 3.53 -5.35
CA ALA A 328 -0.33 2.91 -4.04
C ALA A 328 0.62 1.69 -3.85
N PRO A 329 1.93 1.93 -3.67
CA PRO A 329 2.91 0.86 -3.44
C PRO A 329 2.62 0.12 -2.13
N LEU A 330 2.61 -1.21 -2.17
CA LEU A 330 2.25 -2.07 -1.03
C LEU A 330 3.38 -2.98 -0.53
N GLN A 331 3.62 -4.16 -1.11
CA GLN A 331 4.71 -5.05 -0.67
C GLN A 331 5.83 -5.09 -1.70
N MET A 332 7.07 -5.17 -1.19
CA MET A 332 8.28 -5.36 -1.99
C MET A 332 8.95 -6.69 -1.64
N ALA A 333 9.61 -7.31 -2.63
CA ALA A 333 10.44 -8.49 -2.41
C ALA A 333 11.74 -8.38 -3.21
N TYR A 334 12.88 -8.51 -2.52
CA TYR A 334 14.18 -8.69 -3.13
C TYR A 334 14.25 -10.05 -3.82
N TYR A 335 14.79 -10.11 -5.04
CA TYR A 335 14.89 -11.35 -5.80
C TYR A 335 16.30 -11.94 -5.73
N ASP A 336 16.45 -12.94 -4.86
CA ASP A 336 17.66 -13.76 -4.68
C ASP A 336 17.60 -15.12 -5.40
N GLY A 337 16.46 -15.45 -6.00
CA GLY A 337 16.26 -16.67 -6.76
C GLY A 337 17.10 -16.74 -8.04
N ALA A 338 17.31 -17.98 -8.52
CA ALA A 338 18.03 -18.23 -9.77
C ALA A 338 17.11 -18.64 -10.94
N GLN A 339 15.82 -18.87 -10.68
CA GLN A 339 14.87 -19.39 -11.66
C GLN A 339 14.58 -18.38 -12.78
N PHE A 340 14.45 -17.10 -12.44
CA PHE A 340 14.20 -16.05 -13.43
C PHE A 340 15.49 -15.69 -14.19
N PRO A 341 15.36 -15.11 -15.41
CA PRO A 341 16.50 -14.61 -16.17
C PRO A 341 17.41 -13.70 -15.35
N ALA A 342 18.71 -13.70 -15.67
CA ALA A 342 19.73 -13.00 -14.90
C ALA A 342 19.43 -11.51 -14.65
N LYS A 343 18.71 -10.83 -15.57
CA LYS A 343 18.31 -9.43 -15.40
C LYS A 343 17.43 -9.15 -14.18
N TYR A 344 16.75 -10.17 -13.63
CA TYR A 344 15.91 -10.03 -12.44
C TYR A 344 16.66 -10.20 -11.12
N ARG A 345 17.85 -10.82 -11.17
CA ARG A 345 18.61 -11.20 -9.97
C ARG A 345 19.19 -9.98 -9.29
N GLY A 346 18.99 -9.90 -7.97
CA GLY A 346 19.42 -8.77 -7.15
C GLY A 346 18.52 -7.55 -7.24
N GLY A 347 17.45 -7.58 -8.05
CA GLY A 347 16.47 -6.49 -8.13
C GLY A 347 15.32 -6.67 -7.15
N ILE A 348 14.33 -5.77 -7.26
CA ILE A 348 13.17 -5.76 -6.37
C ILE A 348 11.87 -5.80 -7.18
N PHE A 349 10.96 -6.70 -6.81
CA PHE A 349 9.57 -6.66 -7.25
C PHE A 349 8.73 -5.80 -6.30
N LEU A 350 7.86 -4.96 -6.85
CA LEU A 350 6.98 -4.06 -6.11
C LEU A 350 5.54 -4.19 -6.62
N ALA A 351 4.60 -4.54 -5.74
CA ALA A 351 3.17 -4.49 -6.06
C ALA A 351 2.60 -3.09 -5.87
N PHE A 352 1.85 -2.66 -6.87
CA PHE A 352 1.02 -1.47 -6.84
C PHE A 352 -0.46 -1.88 -6.76
N HIS A 353 -1.15 -1.37 -5.75
CA HIS A 353 -2.55 -1.70 -5.47
C HIS A 353 -3.54 -1.06 -6.44
N GLY A 354 -3.10 0.00 -7.08
CA GLY A 354 -3.88 0.81 -7.98
C GLY A 354 -4.64 1.94 -7.27
N SER A 355 -4.95 2.96 -8.05
CA SER A 355 -5.44 4.23 -7.53
C SER A 355 -6.87 4.17 -7.01
N TRP A 356 -7.18 5.17 -6.19
CA TRP A 356 -8.56 5.57 -5.89
C TRP A 356 -8.75 7.07 -6.13
N ASN A 357 -7.78 7.90 -5.73
CA ASN A 357 -7.82 9.36 -5.80
C ASN A 357 -7.42 9.90 -7.19
N ARG A 358 -8.15 9.50 -8.24
CA ARG A 358 -7.94 9.98 -9.61
C ARG A 358 -9.21 10.45 -10.30
N ALA A 359 -10.34 10.44 -9.62
CA ALA A 359 -11.61 10.83 -10.23
C ALA A 359 -11.55 12.30 -10.72
N PRO A 360 -12.20 12.62 -11.85
CA PRO A 360 -13.01 11.74 -12.70
C PRO A 360 -12.18 10.96 -13.75
N LEU A 361 -10.85 11.02 -13.73
CA LEU A 361 -10.00 10.26 -14.65
C LEU A 361 -10.07 8.76 -14.34
N PRO A 362 -9.85 7.87 -15.34
CA PRO A 362 -9.83 6.42 -15.13
C PRO A 362 -8.76 6.02 -14.12
N GLN A 363 -8.95 5.00 -13.30
CA GLN A 363 -7.98 4.49 -12.33
C GLN A 363 -6.78 3.78 -13.01
N ARG A 364 -5.61 3.74 -12.35
CA ARG A 364 -4.35 3.16 -12.88
C ARG A 364 -3.51 2.50 -11.78
N GLY A 365 -2.46 1.77 -12.17
CA GLY A 365 -1.43 1.26 -11.24
C GLY A 365 -1.66 -0.15 -10.71
N TYR A 366 -2.58 -0.94 -11.29
CA TYR A 366 -2.89 -2.29 -10.82
C TYR A 366 -1.90 -3.32 -11.38
N ASN A 367 -0.62 -3.19 -11.00
CA ASN A 367 0.47 -3.97 -11.60
C ASN A 367 1.55 -4.36 -10.59
N VAL A 368 2.48 -5.21 -11.03
CA VAL A 368 3.74 -5.48 -10.32
C VAL A 368 4.86 -4.97 -11.18
N CYS A 369 5.70 -4.11 -10.61
CA CYS A 369 6.89 -3.59 -11.27
C CYS A 369 8.14 -4.35 -10.80
N PHE A 370 9.18 -4.34 -11.63
CA PHE A 370 10.53 -4.77 -11.28
C PHE A 370 11.48 -3.58 -11.36
N ILE A 371 12.30 -3.42 -10.32
CA ILE A 371 13.32 -2.38 -10.21
C ILE A 371 14.69 -3.08 -10.35
N PRO A 372 15.47 -2.78 -11.41
CA PRO A 372 16.77 -3.41 -11.64
C PRO A 372 17.86 -2.76 -10.77
N PHE A 373 18.78 -3.59 -10.30
CA PHE A 373 19.94 -3.18 -9.51
C PHE A 373 21.24 -3.68 -10.15
N ASP A 374 22.33 -2.95 -9.99
CA ASP A 374 23.66 -3.39 -10.40
C ASP A 374 24.27 -4.33 -9.35
N ALA A 375 25.41 -4.92 -9.71
CA ALA A 375 26.20 -5.76 -8.81
C ALA A 375 26.75 -5.03 -7.57
N ALA A 376 26.62 -3.70 -7.49
CA ALA A 376 26.98 -2.89 -6.32
C ALA A 376 25.75 -2.52 -5.47
N GLY A 377 24.58 -3.09 -5.75
CA GLY A 377 23.35 -2.83 -4.98
C GLY A 377 22.76 -1.45 -5.24
N ARG A 378 23.04 -0.81 -6.38
CA ARG A 378 22.45 0.47 -6.77
C ARG A 378 21.37 0.25 -7.83
N PRO A 379 20.21 0.93 -7.73
CA PRO A 379 19.24 0.94 -8.82
C PRO A 379 19.88 1.44 -10.12
N THR A 380 19.73 0.69 -11.21
CA THR A 380 20.43 0.95 -12.49
C THR A 380 19.64 1.80 -13.48
N GLY A 381 18.40 2.12 -13.17
CA GLY A 381 17.52 2.84 -14.08
C GLY A 381 16.11 2.94 -13.54
N ASP A 382 15.17 3.22 -14.43
CA ASP A 382 13.74 3.19 -14.15
C ASP A 382 13.25 1.76 -13.89
N TYR A 383 11.96 1.60 -13.61
CA TYR A 383 11.31 0.30 -13.43
C TYR A 383 10.76 -0.28 -14.74
N GLU A 384 10.51 -1.59 -14.76
CA GLU A 384 9.70 -2.24 -15.79
C GLU A 384 8.39 -2.78 -15.21
N ILE A 385 7.29 -2.70 -15.95
CA ILE A 385 6.05 -3.41 -15.57
C ILE A 385 6.29 -4.89 -15.83
N PHE A 386 6.37 -5.68 -14.77
CA PHE A 386 6.59 -7.13 -14.82
C PHE A 386 5.27 -7.88 -15.03
N ALA A 387 4.24 -7.58 -14.24
CA ALA A 387 2.93 -8.21 -14.37
C ALA A 387 1.82 -7.15 -14.42
N ASP A 388 0.85 -7.32 -15.31
CA ASP A 388 -0.28 -6.39 -15.51
C ASP A 388 -1.57 -7.17 -15.80
N GLY A 389 -2.67 -6.47 -16.12
CA GLY A 389 -3.96 -7.06 -16.46
C GLY A 389 -4.84 -7.39 -15.24
N PHE A 390 -4.33 -7.17 -14.02
CA PHE A 390 -5.06 -7.43 -12.78
C PHE A 390 -6.41 -6.71 -12.72
N ALA A 391 -6.47 -5.45 -13.16
CA ALA A 391 -7.73 -4.70 -13.17
C ALA A 391 -8.76 -5.23 -14.17
N GLY A 392 -8.35 -5.98 -15.20
CA GLY A 392 -9.22 -6.51 -16.25
C GLY A 392 -9.70 -5.49 -17.29
N SER A 393 -9.52 -4.19 -17.04
CA SER A 393 -9.78 -3.08 -17.96
C SER A 393 -8.82 -1.93 -17.66
N THR A 394 -8.53 -1.08 -18.64
CA THR A 394 -7.74 0.14 -18.47
C THR A 394 -8.59 1.41 -18.38
N ASN A 395 -9.90 1.30 -18.60
CA ASN A 395 -10.81 2.43 -18.66
C ASN A 395 -12.00 2.24 -17.73
N PHE A 396 -11.76 2.44 -16.44
CA PHE A 396 -12.78 2.40 -15.40
C PHE A 396 -12.49 3.47 -14.36
N THR A 397 -13.52 4.02 -13.73
CA THR A 397 -13.38 5.16 -12.80
C THR A 397 -13.71 4.80 -11.35
N SER A 398 -14.39 3.68 -11.11
CA SER A 398 -14.62 3.15 -9.77
C SER A 398 -13.63 2.06 -9.41
N THR A 399 -13.04 2.13 -8.22
CA THR A 399 -12.16 1.09 -7.71
C THR A 399 -12.81 -0.29 -7.65
N ARG A 400 -14.15 -0.36 -7.59
CA ARG A 400 -14.93 -1.61 -7.52
C ARG A 400 -14.98 -2.36 -8.84
N ASP A 401 -14.66 -1.70 -9.95
CA ASP A 401 -14.67 -2.30 -11.28
C ASP A 401 -13.37 -3.07 -11.57
N ALA A 402 -12.33 -2.87 -10.76
CA ALA A 402 -11.08 -3.61 -10.88
C ALA A 402 -11.32 -5.10 -10.55
N ARG A 403 -10.91 -5.99 -11.47
CA ARG A 403 -11.08 -7.45 -11.29
C ARG A 403 -10.26 -8.01 -10.12
N PHE A 404 -9.05 -7.50 -9.95
CA PHE A 404 -8.08 -7.82 -8.89
C PHE A 404 -7.22 -6.59 -8.58
N ARG A 405 -6.67 -6.53 -7.36
CA ARG A 405 -5.81 -5.44 -6.88
C ARG A 405 -4.55 -6.00 -6.21
N PRO A 406 -3.37 -5.96 -6.87
CA PRO A 406 -2.13 -6.53 -6.32
C PRO A 406 -1.76 -5.95 -4.97
N CYS A 407 -1.29 -6.79 -4.05
CA CYS A 407 -0.87 -6.33 -2.72
C CYS A 407 0.35 -7.09 -2.23
N GLY A 408 0.19 -8.37 -1.92
CA GLY A 408 1.28 -9.17 -1.37
C GLY A 408 2.22 -9.66 -2.46
N VAL A 409 3.53 -9.64 -2.20
CA VAL A 409 4.60 -10.12 -3.09
C VAL A 409 5.64 -10.85 -2.25
N ALA A 410 5.99 -12.07 -2.63
CA ALA A 410 7.03 -12.84 -1.96
C ALA A 410 7.75 -13.79 -2.94
N VAL A 411 9.02 -14.08 -2.69
CA VAL A 411 9.81 -15.04 -3.47
C VAL A 411 9.79 -16.38 -2.76
N GLY A 412 9.48 -17.45 -3.50
CA GLY A 412 9.55 -18.82 -3.00
C GLY A 412 10.97 -19.38 -3.04
N PRO A 413 11.25 -20.46 -2.29
CA PRO A 413 12.58 -21.07 -2.21
C PRO A 413 13.05 -21.68 -3.55
N ASP A 414 12.14 -21.91 -4.48
CA ASP A 414 12.42 -22.37 -5.84
C ASP A 414 12.68 -21.23 -6.84
N GLY A 415 12.65 -19.98 -6.38
CA GLY A 415 12.79 -18.77 -7.20
C GLY A 415 11.52 -18.35 -7.94
N SER A 416 10.36 -18.95 -7.67
CA SER A 416 9.07 -18.46 -8.17
C SER A 416 8.62 -17.19 -7.42
N LEU A 417 7.86 -16.32 -8.08
CA LEU A 417 7.27 -15.13 -7.46
C LEU A 417 5.80 -15.38 -7.11
N TYR A 418 5.40 -15.10 -5.89
CA TYR A 418 4.01 -15.15 -5.44
C TYR A 418 3.43 -13.74 -5.39
N VAL A 419 2.24 -13.56 -5.93
CA VAL A 419 1.51 -12.27 -5.91
C VAL A 419 0.11 -12.51 -5.36
N GLY A 420 -0.38 -11.67 -4.45
CA GLY A 420 -1.72 -11.78 -3.87
C GLY A 420 -2.62 -10.58 -4.21
N ASP A 421 -3.92 -10.80 -4.40
CA ASP A 421 -4.91 -9.72 -4.54
C ASP A 421 -5.75 -9.48 -3.28
N THR A 422 -6.14 -8.22 -3.04
CA THR A 422 -6.88 -7.85 -1.82
C THR A 422 -8.36 -8.19 -1.83
N GLU A 423 -9.01 -8.25 -2.99
CA GLU A 423 -10.47 -8.23 -3.12
C GLU A 423 -11.07 -9.63 -3.11
N LYS A 424 -10.43 -10.57 -3.80
CA LYS A 424 -10.86 -11.98 -3.87
C LYS A 424 -9.93 -12.89 -3.08
N GLY A 425 -8.71 -12.43 -2.79
CA GLY A 425 -7.71 -13.23 -2.10
C GLY A 425 -7.11 -14.31 -2.99
N ARG A 426 -7.03 -14.07 -4.30
CA ARG A 426 -6.26 -14.89 -5.23
C ARG A 426 -4.78 -14.73 -4.96
N ILE A 427 -4.06 -15.84 -5.05
CA ILE A 427 -2.60 -15.88 -5.03
C ILE A 427 -2.14 -16.53 -6.35
N TRP A 428 -1.33 -15.84 -7.12
CA TRP A 428 -0.62 -16.39 -8.27
C TRP A 428 0.76 -16.87 -7.85
N ARG A 429 1.20 -18.00 -8.41
CA ARG A 429 2.61 -18.40 -8.43
C ARG A 429 3.12 -18.21 -9.87
N ILE A 430 4.07 -17.32 -10.05
CA ILE A 430 4.68 -16.94 -11.33
C ILE A 430 6.06 -17.58 -11.43
N PHE A 431 6.33 -18.24 -12.55
CA PHE A 431 7.57 -18.97 -12.80
C PHE A 431 8.05 -18.80 -14.24
N TYR A 432 9.35 -19.01 -14.46
CA TYR A 432 9.97 -18.87 -15.78
C TYR A 432 10.13 -20.24 -16.45
N THR A 433 9.52 -20.43 -17.62
CA THR A 433 9.61 -21.67 -18.41
C THR A 433 10.52 -21.51 -19.63
N GLY A 434 10.83 -20.28 -20.03
CA GLY A 434 11.50 -19.98 -21.30
C GLY A 434 10.60 -20.10 -22.53
N ASP A 435 9.35 -20.55 -22.36
CA ASP A 435 8.38 -20.67 -23.44
C ASP A 435 7.83 -19.29 -23.83
N THR A 436 8.20 -18.83 -25.02
CA THR A 436 7.77 -17.55 -25.59
C THR A 436 6.50 -17.66 -26.43
N ALA A 437 5.85 -18.84 -26.47
CA ALA A 437 4.57 -18.98 -27.14
C ALA A 437 3.57 -17.94 -26.58
N PRO A 438 2.76 -17.30 -27.45
CA PRO A 438 1.73 -16.38 -26.99
C PRO A 438 0.79 -17.09 -26.04
N VAL A 439 0.60 -16.51 -24.86
CA VAL A 439 -0.48 -16.93 -23.95
C VAL A 439 -1.77 -16.35 -24.51
N ALA A 440 -2.85 -17.13 -24.47
CA ALA A 440 -4.16 -16.64 -24.89
C ALA A 440 -4.41 -15.30 -24.21
N ALA A 441 -4.72 -14.27 -25.01
CA ALA A 441 -4.96 -12.94 -24.46
C ALA A 441 -6.02 -13.10 -23.37
N VAL A 442 -5.71 -12.61 -22.17
CA VAL A 442 -6.74 -12.41 -21.16
C VAL A 442 -7.77 -11.54 -21.85
N ALA A 443 -8.91 -12.10 -22.22
CA ALA A 443 -9.96 -11.31 -22.82
C ALA A 443 -10.19 -10.17 -21.83
N ALA A 444 -9.88 -8.94 -22.23
CA ALA A 444 -10.28 -7.78 -21.46
C ALA A 444 -11.74 -8.02 -21.17
N ALA A 445 -12.08 -8.14 -19.89
CA ALA A 445 -13.47 -8.32 -19.53
C ALA A 445 -14.15 -7.14 -20.23
N GLN A 446 -15.05 -7.42 -21.18
CA GLN A 446 -15.94 -6.37 -21.67
C GLN A 446 -16.45 -5.72 -20.39
N PRO A 447 -16.26 -4.40 -20.20
CA PRO A 447 -16.67 -3.74 -18.97
C PRO A 447 -18.06 -4.25 -18.71
N ALA A 448 -18.26 -4.98 -17.60
CA ALA A 448 -19.47 -5.74 -17.36
C ALA A 448 -20.61 -4.82 -17.73
N ALA A 449 -21.30 -5.13 -18.86
CA ALA A 449 -21.94 -4.12 -19.72
C ALA A 449 -22.43 -3.02 -18.84
N ALA A 450 -21.68 -1.88 -18.82
CA ALA A 450 -21.82 -0.86 -17.79
C ALA A 450 -23.29 -0.80 -17.47
N THR A 451 -23.71 -1.27 -16.28
CA THR A 451 -25.14 -1.26 -15.94
C THR A 451 -25.54 0.16 -16.28
N PRO A 452 -26.41 0.35 -17.29
CA PRO A 452 -26.42 1.58 -18.07
C PRO A 452 -26.36 2.70 -17.08
N ALA A 453 -25.30 3.53 -17.19
CA ALA A 453 -25.07 4.67 -16.33
C ALA A 453 -26.45 5.21 -16.00
N THR A 454 -26.81 5.12 -14.71
CA THR A 454 -28.06 5.51 -14.07
C THR A 454 -29.16 5.91 -15.05
N PRO A 455 -30.31 5.22 -15.12
CA PRO A 455 -31.35 5.44 -16.15
C PRO A 455 -31.49 6.92 -16.38
N ALA A 456 -31.25 7.40 -17.61
CA ALA A 456 -31.16 8.81 -17.97
C ALA A 456 -32.12 9.69 -17.14
N VAL A 457 -31.69 10.12 -15.95
CA VAL A 457 -32.48 10.99 -15.10
C VAL A 457 -32.17 12.37 -15.63
N ALA A 458 -33.22 13.03 -16.14
CA ALA A 458 -33.18 14.38 -16.70
C ALA A 458 -32.20 15.28 -15.91
N VAL A 459 -31.15 15.70 -16.60
CA VAL A 459 -29.86 16.03 -15.98
C VAL A 459 -29.95 17.39 -15.27
N ASN A 460 -29.90 17.39 -13.94
CA ASN A 460 -29.38 18.54 -13.21
C ASN A 460 -27.86 18.62 -13.45
N THR A 461 -27.47 19.17 -14.61
CA THR A 461 -26.07 19.25 -15.06
C THR A 461 -25.22 19.98 -14.05
N LYS A 462 -25.72 21.08 -13.49
CA LYS A 462 -25.02 21.87 -12.47
C LYS A 462 -24.74 21.07 -11.20
N GLY A 463 -25.72 20.30 -10.74
CA GLY A 463 -25.55 19.40 -9.59
C GLY A 463 -24.55 18.28 -9.86
N ARG A 464 -24.59 17.70 -11.07
CA ARG A 464 -23.62 16.69 -11.53
C ARG A 464 -22.21 17.26 -11.63
N ASP A 465 -22.04 18.44 -12.20
CA ASP A 465 -20.73 19.07 -12.38
C ASP A 465 -20.12 19.41 -11.02
N THR A 466 -20.94 19.91 -10.09
CA THR A 466 -20.55 20.12 -8.69
C THR A 466 -20.14 18.80 -8.02
N TYR A 467 -20.87 17.71 -8.26
CA TYR A 467 -20.52 16.39 -7.73
C TYR A 467 -19.19 15.87 -8.26
N LEU A 468 -18.97 15.96 -9.58
CA LEU A 468 -17.72 15.52 -10.21
C LEU A 468 -16.52 16.33 -9.72
N MET A 469 -16.72 17.61 -9.43
CA MET A 469 -15.69 18.51 -8.93
C MET A 469 -15.33 18.27 -7.46
N LEU A 470 -16.33 18.06 -6.58
CA LEU A 470 -16.11 18.10 -5.12
C LEU A 470 -16.27 16.76 -4.40
N CYS A 471 -16.97 15.81 -5.00
CA CYS A 471 -17.41 14.60 -4.30
C CYS A 471 -16.89 13.32 -4.96
N ALA A 472 -16.69 13.32 -6.28
CA ALA A 472 -16.34 12.11 -7.02
C ALA A 472 -14.95 11.56 -6.69
N SER A 473 -13.99 12.39 -6.24
CA SER A 473 -12.67 11.93 -5.77
C SER A 473 -12.81 10.88 -4.66
N CYS A 474 -13.76 11.08 -3.76
CA CYS A 474 -14.04 10.20 -2.62
C CYS A 474 -15.17 9.18 -2.89
N HIS A 475 -16.24 9.60 -3.54
CA HIS A 475 -17.44 8.77 -3.72
C HIS A 475 -17.50 8.04 -5.07
N MET A 476 -16.44 8.16 -5.89
CA MET A 476 -16.35 7.70 -7.27
C MET A 476 -17.37 8.41 -8.19
N PRO A 477 -17.10 8.58 -9.50
CA PRO A 477 -18.05 9.27 -10.41
C PRO A 477 -19.45 8.64 -10.46
N ASP A 478 -19.52 7.36 -10.10
CA ASP A 478 -20.71 6.53 -10.18
C ASP A 478 -21.43 6.37 -8.82
N GLY A 479 -20.95 7.05 -7.77
CA GLY A 479 -21.51 7.05 -6.42
C GLY A 479 -21.25 5.78 -5.60
N SER A 480 -20.40 4.88 -6.08
CA SER A 480 -20.15 3.59 -5.41
C SER A 480 -19.25 3.69 -4.16
N GLY A 481 -18.49 4.78 -4.02
CA GLY A 481 -17.46 4.93 -2.99
C GLY A 481 -16.35 3.87 -3.08
N VAL A 482 -15.35 4.01 -2.22
CA VAL A 482 -14.23 3.07 -2.14
C VAL A 482 -14.44 2.18 -0.91
N PRO A 483 -14.49 0.84 -1.06
CA PRO A 483 -14.67 -0.08 0.07
C PRO A 483 -13.76 0.26 1.26
N ASN A 484 -14.33 0.31 2.47
CA ASN A 484 -13.68 0.66 3.74
C ASN A 484 -13.09 2.08 3.86
N LEU A 485 -12.82 2.79 2.76
CA LEU A 485 -12.25 4.13 2.76
C LEU A 485 -13.33 5.23 2.71
N GLN A 486 -14.36 5.08 1.88
CA GLN A 486 -15.47 6.03 1.72
C GLN A 486 -16.82 5.32 1.45
N PRO A 487 -17.95 5.82 1.98
CA PRO A 487 -19.24 5.17 1.79
C PRO A 487 -19.75 5.25 0.35
N SER A 488 -20.52 4.23 -0.04
CA SER A 488 -21.39 4.28 -1.21
C SER A 488 -22.52 5.29 -0.98
N LEU A 489 -22.79 6.12 -1.99
CA LEU A 489 -23.97 6.98 -2.06
C LEU A 489 -25.16 6.24 -2.67
N ARG A 490 -24.92 5.20 -3.49
CA ARG A 490 -25.96 4.33 -4.04
C ARG A 490 -26.75 3.68 -2.91
N ASP A 491 -28.07 3.82 -2.97
CA ASP A 491 -29.04 3.27 -2.01
C ASP A 491 -28.81 3.69 -0.55
N SER A 492 -27.99 4.71 -0.32
CA SER A 492 -27.70 5.24 1.00
C SER A 492 -28.98 5.76 1.67
N ALA A 493 -29.19 5.37 2.93
CA ALA A 493 -30.32 5.86 3.73
C ALA A 493 -30.27 7.40 3.89
N VAL A 494 -29.08 7.99 3.90
CA VAL A 494 -28.90 9.45 3.99
C VAL A 494 -29.37 10.12 2.71
N VAL A 495 -29.04 9.56 1.54
CA VAL A 495 -29.41 10.12 0.24
C VAL A 495 -30.91 9.93 -0.04
N ARG A 496 -31.46 8.74 0.26
CA ARG A 496 -32.88 8.41 0.07
C ARG A 496 -33.80 9.09 1.09
N GLY A 497 -33.31 9.31 2.31
CA GLY A 497 -34.09 9.81 3.44
C GLY A 497 -34.52 11.28 3.31
N GLY A 498 -34.72 11.93 4.46
CA GLY A 498 -35.15 13.33 4.51
C GLY A 498 -34.11 14.30 3.96
N ALA A 499 -34.54 15.27 3.14
CA ALA A 499 -33.67 16.27 2.52
C ALA A 499 -32.82 17.04 3.54
N ALA A 500 -33.36 17.35 4.72
CA ALA A 500 -32.65 18.07 5.77
C ALA A 500 -31.38 17.34 6.25
N THR A 501 -31.43 16.02 6.42
CA THR A 501 -30.28 15.21 6.85
C THR A 501 -29.20 15.19 5.76
N LEU A 502 -29.59 15.03 4.50
CA LEU A 502 -28.65 15.08 3.37
C LEU A 502 -27.98 16.45 3.26
N ILE A 503 -28.77 17.53 3.25
CA ILE A 503 -28.28 18.91 3.18
C ILE A 503 -27.27 19.17 4.29
N ARG A 504 -27.62 18.88 5.54
CA ARG A 504 -26.71 19.08 6.67
C ARG A 504 -25.47 18.21 6.58
N SER A 505 -25.59 16.97 6.10
CA SER A 505 -24.43 16.08 5.92
C SER A 505 -23.46 16.62 4.86
N ILE A 506 -23.97 17.24 3.79
CA ILE A 506 -23.13 17.92 2.78
C ILE A 506 -22.46 19.16 3.39
N LEU A 507 -23.22 20.01 4.08
CA LEU A 507 -22.71 21.29 4.57
C LEU A 507 -21.75 21.14 5.76
N LEU A 508 -22.10 20.30 6.74
CA LEU A 508 -21.41 20.20 8.03
C LEU A 508 -20.54 18.94 8.15
N GLY A 509 -20.69 18.01 7.21
CA GLY A 509 -20.10 16.68 7.27
C GLY A 509 -20.96 15.72 8.09
N PRO A 510 -20.98 14.42 7.75
CA PRO A 510 -21.82 13.42 8.41
C PRO A 510 -21.48 13.24 9.89
N ALA A 511 -20.26 13.57 10.32
CA ALA A 511 -19.87 13.45 11.72
C ALA A 511 -20.61 14.38 12.67
N ALA A 512 -21.02 15.55 12.19
CA ALA A 512 -21.78 16.53 12.96
C ALA A 512 -23.30 16.29 12.93
N VAL A 513 -23.77 15.35 12.10
CA VAL A 513 -25.20 15.23 11.75
C VAL A 513 -25.74 13.83 12.03
N LEU A 514 -24.97 12.80 11.71
CA LEU A 514 -25.39 11.41 11.82
C LEU A 514 -25.03 10.84 13.20
N PRO A 515 -25.79 9.83 13.67
CA PRO A 515 -25.51 9.12 14.91
C PRO A 515 -24.06 8.64 15.04
N ALA A 516 -23.56 8.54 16.27
CA ALA A 516 -22.17 8.16 16.57
C ALA A 516 -21.87 6.68 16.27
N ASP A 517 -22.90 5.83 16.26
CA ASP A 517 -22.88 4.39 15.98
C ASP A 517 -22.97 4.05 14.48
N ARG A 518 -23.01 5.06 13.60
CA ARG A 518 -22.98 4.85 12.15
C ARG A 518 -21.73 4.07 11.70
N PRO A 519 -21.78 3.36 10.56
CA PRO A 519 -20.60 2.77 9.95
C PRO A 519 -19.46 3.78 9.80
N LYS A 520 -18.28 3.40 10.28
CA LYS A 520 -17.07 4.22 10.19
C LYS A 520 -16.23 3.74 9.01
N TYR A 521 -15.85 4.67 8.15
CA TYR A 521 -14.89 4.43 7.06
C TYR A 521 -13.48 4.79 7.54
N SER A 522 -12.43 4.85 6.71
CA SER A 522 -11.10 5.38 7.10
C SER A 522 -10.89 6.85 6.76
N ASN A 523 -11.57 7.38 5.73
CA ASN A 523 -11.53 8.80 5.39
C ASN A 523 -12.71 9.54 6.03
N VAL A 524 -12.46 10.74 6.56
CA VAL A 524 -13.51 11.61 7.12
C VAL A 524 -14.07 12.45 5.97
N MET A 525 -15.38 12.46 5.79
CA MET A 525 -16.01 13.38 4.83
C MET A 525 -16.04 14.81 5.41
N PRO A 526 -15.54 15.82 4.67
CA PRO A 526 -15.68 17.22 5.00
C PRO A 526 -17.12 17.73 5.11
N GLY A 527 -17.28 18.88 5.74
CA GLY A 527 -18.40 19.77 5.44
C GLY A 527 -18.02 20.74 4.30
N PHE A 528 -18.96 21.02 3.40
CA PHE A 528 -18.79 21.87 2.23
C PHE A 528 -19.53 23.22 2.34
N ASP A 529 -19.91 23.64 3.56
CA ASP A 529 -20.66 24.88 3.81
C ASP A 529 -19.98 26.12 3.21
N ALA A 530 -18.65 26.22 3.35
CA ALA A 530 -17.85 27.33 2.83
C ALA A 530 -17.59 27.25 1.31
N ALA A 531 -17.70 26.05 0.71
CA ALA A 531 -17.38 25.82 -0.70
C ALA A 531 -18.60 25.96 -1.62
N LEU A 532 -19.82 25.91 -1.07
CA LEU A 532 -21.06 25.89 -1.82
C LEU A 532 -21.93 27.08 -1.43
N ASN A 533 -22.50 27.79 -2.40
CA ASN A 533 -23.65 28.66 -2.14
C ASN A 533 -24.97 27.85 -2.11
N ASP A 534 -26.08 28.48 -1.74
CA ASP A 534 -27.37 27.79 -1.59
C ASP A 534 -27.88 27.13 -2.87
N ALA A 535 -27.63 27.76 -4.03
CA ALA A 535 -28.03 27.21 -5.32
C ALA A 535 -27.21 25.96 -5.66
N GLN A 536 -25.89 26.03 -5.51
CA GLN A 536 -24.99 24.89 -5.76
C GLN A 536 -25.29 23.72 -4.83
N ALA A 537 -25.53 23.98 -3.54
CA ALA A 537 -25.90 22.95 -2.58
C ALA A 537 -27.26 22.32 -2.90
N ALA A 538 -28.25 23.10 -3.34
CA ALA A 538 -29.57 22.58 -3.74
C ALA A 538 -29.47 21.73 -5.02
N ASP A 539 -28.70 22.20 -6.01
CA ASP A 539 -28.46 21.48 -7.25
C ASP A 539 -27.71 20.17 -7.00
N LEU A 540 -26.65 20.19 -6.18
CA LEU A 540 -25.90 19.02 -5.76
C LEU A 540 -26.80 18.01 -5.02
N ALA A 541 -27.52 18.45 -3.99
CA ALA A 541 -28.39 17.57 -3.23
C ALA A 541 -29.51 16.96 -4.09
N THR A 542 -30.06 17.74 -5.04
CA THR A 542 -31.01 17.25 -6.03
C THR A 542 -30.40 16.16 -6.91
N TYR A 543 -29.20 16.40 -7.46
CA TYR A 543 -28.49 15.41 -8.26
C TYR A 543 -28.24 14.12 -7.49
N LEU A 544 -27.73 14.19 -6.25
CA LEU A 544 -27.48 13.00 -5.43
C LEU A 544 -28.75 12.16 -5.21
N ARG A 545 -29.88 12.82 -4.92
CA ARG A 545 -31.17 12.17 -4.69
C ARG A 545 -31.74 11.52 -5.94
N GLN A 546 -31.59 12.19 -7.08
CA GLN A 546 -32.04 11.69 -8.36
C GLN A 546 -31.16 10.55 -8.88
N ALA A 547 -29.84 10.71 -8.81
CA ALA A 547 -28.87 9.78 -9.37
C ALA A 547 -28.60 8.55 -8.48
N PHE A 548 -28.57 8.73 -7.16
CA PHE A 548 -28.16 7.68 -6.21
C PHE A 548 -29.21 7.36 -5.15
N GLY A 549 -30.25 8.18 -5.03
CA GLY A 549 -31.34 8.05 -4.06
C GLY A 549 -32.62 7.42 -4.63
N GLY A 550 -32.55 6.72 -5.77
CA GLY A 550 -33.71 6.09 -6.40
C GLY A 550 -34.76 7.09 -6.89
N GLY A 551 -34.34 8.26 -7.38
CA GLY A 551 -35.27 9.28 -7.88
C GLY A 551 -35.97 10.10 -6.80
N ALA A 552 -35.38 10.20 -5.59
CA ALA A 552 -35.99 10.94 -4.49
C ALA A 552 -36.19 12.44 -4.84
N PRO A 553 -37.20 13.12 -4.24
CA PRO A 553 -37.60 14.48 -4.64
C PRO A 553 -36.46 15.52 -4.62
N ALA A 554 -36.52 16.50 -5.52
CA ALA A 554 -35.55 17.58 -5.59
C ALA A 554 -35.47 18.41 -4.29
N VAL A 555 -34.32 19.06 -4.09
CA VAL A 555 -34.04 19.94 -2.97
C VAL A 555 -34.12 21.39 -3.42
N THR A 556 -34.83 22.23 -2.64
CA THR A 556 -34.96 23.67 -2.94
C THR A 556 -33.90 24.50 -2.21
N ARG A 557 -33.69 25.74 -2.68
CA ARG A 557 -32.76 26.68 -2.04
C ARG A 557 -33.22 27.05 -0.63
N GLU A 558 -34.53 27.12 -0.39
CA GLU A 558 -35.13 27.42 0.91
C GLU A 558 -34.84 26.30 1.90
N GLN A 559 -34.89 25.04 1.47
CA GLN A 559 -34.49 23.90 2.29
C GLN A 559 -33.00 23.96 2.66
N VAL A 560 -32.14 24.40 1.74
CA VAL A 560 -30.71 24.60 2.01
C VAL A 560 -30.49 25.72 3.02
N LYS A 561 -31.15 26.88 2.83
CA LYS A 561 -31.10 28.00 3.78
C LYS A 561 -31.51 27.57 5.19
N ALA A 562 -32.60 26.82 5.31
CA ALA A 562 -33.04 26.26 6.59
C ALA A 562 -32.02 25.26 7.19
N GLY A 563 -31.26 24.56 6.34
CA GLY A 563 -30.20 23.64 6.76
C GLY A 563 -28.94 24.32 7.32
N ARG A 564 -28.65 25.57 6.90
CA ARG A 564 -27.53 26.38 7.39
C ARG A 564 -27.81 27.04 8.75
N SER A 565 -29.08 27.27 9.08
CA SER A 565 -29.44 27.88 10.36
C SER A 565 -28.97 26.99 11.54
N PRO A 566 -28.25 27.55 12.53
CA PRO A 566 -27.94 26.82 13.75
C PRO A 566 -29.26 26.43 14.44
N ARG A 567 -29.33 25.19 14.93
CA ARG A 567 -30.43 24.73 15.79
C ARG A 567 -30.05 24.96 17.22
#